data_AF-A0A2H5X1M6-F1
#
_entry.id   AF-A0A2H5X1M6-F1
#
_cell.length_a   1.000
_cell.length_b   1.000
_cell.length_c   1.000
_cell.angle_alpha   90.00
_cell.angle_beta   90.00
_cell.angle_gamma   90.00
#
_symmetry.space_group_name_H-M   'P 1'
#
loop_
_entity.id
_entity.type
_entity.pdbx_description
1 polymer ?
#
loop_
_entity_poly.entity_id
_entity_poly.type
_entity_poly.pdbx_seq_one_letter_code
_entity_poly.pdbx_strand_id
1 'polypeptide(L)'
;MALMEGMKGCGGCHKIGLKSEADIREMKKAGDVSFGLASCDACHTRHLFSKEEARQPQACQTCHMGFDHPQWEMYSASKHGVRYLLKQNKTLPASAAAPTCQTCHMQDGNHEVRTAWGFLAVRLPLPEDKQWAEDRVTILQALGVLDPEGKPTARVDVVKAADVARLTQEDWQRERDKMLKTCTKCHSRTFAKGELEKGDRMIKEADHLMAEAIRVVAGLYKDGILKKPEGYAHAFPDLLTFHDAPTPIEQKLFVMFLEHRMRTFQGTFHANPDYALWYGWSEMVRDLTEIKMMAEELRNKHK
;
A
#
# COMPACT_ATOMS: atom_id res chain seq x y z
N MET A 1 19.09 -7.05 15.52
CA MET A 1 17.77 -7.15 16.22
C MET A 1 16.93 -8.31 15.68
N ALA A 2 16.26 -9.07 16.56
CA ALA A 2 15.54 -10.32 16.22
C ALA A 2 14.49 -10.21 15.09
N LEU A 3 13.84 -9.04 14.94
CA LEU A 3 12.82 -8.80 13.91
C LEU A 3 13.41 -8.72 12.48
N MET A 4 14.63 -8.21 12.35
CA MET A 4 15.31 -8.05 11.06
C MET A 4 16.27 -9.22 10.80
N GLU A 5 17.28 -9.41 11.66
CA GLU A 5 18.32 -10.46 11.50
C GLU A 5 17.78 -11.87 11.77
N GLY A 6 16.84 -12.02 12.70
CA GLY A 6 16.26 -13.31 13.08
C GLY A 6 15.14 -13.79 12.16
N MET A 7 14.80 -13.01 11.11
CA MET A 7 13.66 -13.23 10.22
C MET A 7 12.33 -13.41 10.98
N LYS A 8 12.18 -12.79 12.15
CA LYS A 8 10.96 -12.83 12.97
C LYS A 8 10.01 -11.64 12.74
N GLY A 9 10.31 -10.83 11.73
CA GLY A 9 9.54 -9.66 11.31
C GLY A 9 9.79 -9.34 9.83
N CYS A 10 10.17 -8.09 9.52
CA CYS A 10 10.33 -7.59 8.15
C CYS A 10 11.21 -8.49 7.25
N GLY A 11 12.29 -9.06 7.79
CA GLY A 11 13.22 -9.91 7.03
C GLY A 11 12.62 -11.24 6.54
N GLY A 12 11.49 -11.67 7.10
CA GLY A 12 10.75 -12.83 6.62
C GLY A 12 10.08 -12.59 5.26
N CYS A 13 9.59 -11.37 5.03
CA CYS A 13 8.80 -10.99 3.86
C CYS A 13 9.61 -10.21 2.80
N HIS A 14 10.53 -9.34 3.21
CA HIS A 14 11.25 -8.41 2.30
C HIS A 14 12.57 -8.97 1.74
N LYS A 15 12.55 -10.20 1.23
CA LYS A 15 13.73 -10.93 0.70
C LYS A 15 13.61 -11.42 -0.75
N ILE A 16 12.57 -10.98 -1.45
CA ILE A 16 12.22 -11.47 -2.79
C ILE A 16 13.15 -10.84 -3.84
N GLY A 17 13.49 -11.63 -4.87
CA GLY A 17 14.26 -11.18 -6.04
C GLY A 17 15.73 -11.64 -6.05
N LEU A 18 16.28 -11.79 -7.26
CA LEU A 18 17.70 -12.07 -7.48
C LEU A 18 18.48 -10.75 -7.35
N LYS A 19 19.55 -10.78 -6.57
CA LYS A 19 20.49 -9.66 -6.43
C LYS A 19 21.74 -9.99 -7.26
N SER A 20 22.31 -9.01 -7.97
CA SER A 20 23.55 -9.26 -8.71
C SER A 20 24.71 -9.52 -7.74
N GLU A 21 25.79 -10.16 -8.18
CA GLU A 21 26.95 -10.35 -7.30
C GLU A 21 27.55 -9.04 -6.81
N ALA A 22 27.47 -7.98 -7.62
CA ALA A 22 27.91 -6.65 -7.22
C ALA A 22 27.05 -6.12 -6.07
N ASP A 23 25.72 -6.19 -6.20
CA ASP A 23 24.79 -5.76 -5.16
C ASP A 23 24.99 -6.58 -3.88
N ILE A 24 25.18 -7.90 -4.01
CA ILE A 24 25.46 -8.78 -2.87
C ILE A 24 26.76 -8.38 -2.17
N ARG A 25 27.82 -8.02 -2.92
CA ARG A 25 29.09 -7.57 -2.35
C ARG A 25 28.95 -6.22 -1.65
N GLU A 26 28.17 -5.29 -2.18
CA GLU A 26 27.91 -4.01 -1.54
C GLU A 26 27.05 -4.15 -0.27
N MET A 27 25.96 -4.92 -0.34
CA MET A 27 25.14 -5.25 0.84
C MET A 27 25.98 -5.91 1.94
N LYS A 28 26.88 -6.83 1.57
CA LYS A 28 27.83 -7.45 2.53
C LYS A 28 28.74 -6.41 3.20
N LYS A 29 29.25 -5.43 2.45
CA LYS A 29 30.09 -4.35 2.99
C LYS A 29 29.32 -3.39 3.88
N ALA A 30 28.06 -3.13 3.56
CA ALA A 30 27.16 -2.27 4.34
C ALA A 30 26.63 -2.94 5.62
N GLY A 31 26.95 -4.22 5.88
CA GLY A 31 26.40 -4.99 6.98
C GLY A 31 24.95 -5.44 6.75
N ASP A 32 24.43 -5.26 5.54
CA ASP A 32 23.03 -5.42 5.13
C ASP A 32 22.71 -6.84 4.60
N VAL A 33 23.49 -7.83 5.02
CA VAL A 33 23.29 -9.25 4.66
C VAL A 33 22.10 -9.91 5.38
N SER A 34 21.42 -9.16 6.25
CA SER A 34 20.32 -9.61 7.10
C SER A 34 19.02 -9.95 6.35
N PHE A 35 18.86 -9.52 5.09
CA PHE A 35 17.57 -9.60 4.37
C PHE A 35 17.49 -10.66 3.27
N GLY A 36 18.39 -11.66 3.25
CA GLY A 36 18.35 -12.76 2.28
C GLY A 36 18.82 -12.34 0.88
N LEU A 37 19.80 -13.07 0.36
CA LEU A 37 20.49 -12.74 -0.89
C LEU A 37 19.65 -13.01 -2.15
N ALA A 38 18.67 -13.89 -2.06
CA ALA A 38 17.57 -14.10 -3.01
C ALA A 38 16.65 -15.17 -2.43
N SER A 39 15.32 -15.02 -2.60
CA SER A 39 14.35 -16.04 -2.19
C SER A 39 13.42 -16.35 -3.37
N CYS A 40 13.92 -17.06 -4.38
CA CYS A 40 13.07 -17.62 -5.43
C CYS A 40 12.09 -18.66 -4.85
N ASP A 41 12.32 -19.15 -3.65
CA ASP A 41 11.46 -20.12 -2.95
C ASP A 41 10.32 -19.48 -2.14
N ALA A 42 10.01 -18.19 -2.36
CA ALA A 42 8.92 -17.53 -1.65
C ALA A 42 7.53 -18.01 -2.12
N CYS A 43 7.34 -18.26 -3.43
CA CYS A 43 6.04 -18.67 -3.99
C CYS A 43 5.99 -20.15 -4.36
N HIS A 44 7.10 -20.72 -4.84
CA HIS A 44 7.26 -22.15 -5.13
C HIS A 44 8.36 -22.71 -4.23
N THR A 45 7.96 -23.28 -3.11
CA THR A 45 8.85 -23.45 -1.97
C THR A 45 9.87 -24.57 -2.21
N ARG A 46 11.04 -24.39 -1.61
CA ARG A 46 12.02 -25.48 -1.52
C ARG A 46 11.44 -26.62 -0.67
N HIS A 47 11.76 -27.87 -0.95
CA HIS A 47 12.69 -28.36 -1.98
C HIS A 47 11.98 -28.79 -3.27
N LEU A 48 10.69 -28.51 -3.41
CA LEU A 48 9.89 -28.99 -4.53
C LEU A 48 9.92 -28.03 -5.73
N PHE A 49 9.98 -26.71 -5.48
CA PHE A 49 9.92 -25.67 -6.50
C PHE A 49 8.73 -25.85 -7.46
N SER A 50 7.55 -26.17 -6.91
CA SER A 50 6.37 -26.52 -7.71
C SER A 50 5.74 -25.30 -8.35
N LYS A 51 5.67 -25.31 -9.69
CA LYS A 51 4.90 -24.30 -10.44
C LYS A 51 3.41 -24.33 -10.10
N GLU A 52 2.87 -25.50 -9.75
CA GLU A 52 1.46 -25.62 -9.37
C GLU A 52 1.19 -24.98 -8.02
N GLU A 53 2.11 -25.14 -7.07
CA GLU A 53 2.08 -24.45 -5.76
C GLU A 53 2.11 -22.93 -5.95
N ALA A 54 3.08 -22.41 -6.74
CA ALA A 54 3.18 -20.98 -7.00
C ALA A 54 1.97 -20.38 -7.73
N ARG A 55 1.12 -21.20 -8.38
CA ARG A 55 -0.11 -20.75 -9.03
C ARG A 55 -1.31 -20.71 -8.10
N GLN A 56 -1.21 -21.26 -6.90
CA GLN A 56 -2.26 -21.16 -5.90
C GLN A 56 -2.17 -19.79 -5.20
N PRO A 57 -3.30 -19.07 -4.99
CA PRO A 57 -3.29 -17.77 -4.31
C PRO A 57 -2.78 -17.87 -2.86
N GLN A 58 -2.87 -19.06 -2.23
CA GLN A 58 -2.31 -19.33 -0.91
C GLN A 58 -0.79 -19.07 -0.84
N ALA A 59 -0.05 -19.16 -1.96
CA ALA A 59 1.37 -18.82 -2.00
C ALA A 59 1.66 -17.34 -1.68
N CYS A 60 0.66 -16.46 -1.82
CA CYS A 60 0.77 -15.04 -1.49
C CYS A 60 0.39 -14.73 -0.03
N GLN A 61 -0.41 -15.59 0.60
CA GLN A 61 -1.07 -15.33 1.89
C GLN A 61 -0.08 -15.01 3.01
N THR A 62 1.09 -15.66 3.03
CA THR A 62 2.07 -15.51 4.12
C THR A 62 2.59 -14.08 4.28
N CYS A 63 2.64 -13.31 3.20
CA CYS A 63 3.14 -11.93 3.22
C CYS A 63 2.03 -10.90 3.00
N HIS A 64 1.06 -11.20 2.12
CA HIS A 64 0.00 -10.28 1.72
C HIS A 64 -1.24 -10.41 2.62
N MET A 65 -1.07 -10.10 3.91
CA MET A 65 -2.11 -10.23 4.93
C MET A 65 -2.00 -9.16 6.03
N GLY A 66 -2.94 -9.12 6.95
CA GLY A 66 -2.78 -8.46 8.25
C GLY A 66 -3.02 -6.94 8.27
N PHE A 67 -2.14 -6.21 8.96
CA PHE A 67 -2.37 -4.82 9.38
C PHE A 67 -2.46 -3.86 8.18
N ASP A 68 -1.38 -3.75 7.40
CA ASP A 68 -1.19 -2.69 6.41
C ASP A 68 -1.65 -3.06 5.00
N HIS A 69 -1.73 -4.36 4.71
CA HIS A 69 -2.13 -4.84 3.39
C HIS A 69 -2.83 -6.20 3.45
N PRO A 70 -4.06 -6.29 4.01
CA PRO A 70 -4.83 -7.54 4.10
C PRO A 70 -5.41 -8.00 2.75
N GLN A 71 -4.57 -8.10 1.73
CA GLN A 71 -4.96 -8.41 0.35
C GLN A 71 -5.47 -9.85 0.23
N TRP A 72 -4.91 -10.79 1.00
CA TRP A 72 -5.43 -12.14 1.12
C TRP A 72 -6.84 -12.15 1.68
N GLU A 73 -7.10 -11.44 2.77
CA GLU A 73 -8.42 -11.38 3.42
C GLU A 73 -9.44 -10.71 2.49
N MET A 74 -9.04 -9.63 1.81
CA MET A 74 -9.87 -8.97 0.81
C MET A 74 -10.20 -9.91 -0.35
N TYR A 75 -9.19 -10.57 -0.94
CA TYR A 75 -9.36 -11.50 -2.06
C TYR A 75 -10.19 -12.73 -1.64
N SER A 76 -9.80 -13.41 -0.56
CA SER A 76 -10.37 -14.68 -0.12
C SER A 76 -11.86 -14.55 0.24
N ALA A 77 -12.27 -13.41 0.80
CA ALA A 77 -13.67 -13.10 1.07
C ALA A 77 -14.41 -12.41 -0.11
N SER A 78 -13.73 -12.04 -1.20
CA SER A 78 -14.38 -11.54 -2.41
C SER A 78 -15.07 -12.66 -3.20
N LYS A 79 -15.92 -12.32 -4.16
CA LYS A 79 -16.49 -13.32 -5.08
C LYS A 79 -15.43 -14.04 -5.92
N HIS A 80 -14.28 -13.41 -6.21
CA HIS A 80 -13.18 -14.07 -6.91
C HIS A 80 -12.56 -15.18 -6.06
N GLY A 81 -12.19 -14.88 -4.81
CA GLY A 81 -11.59 -15.84 -3.89
C GLY A 81 -12.56 -16.95 -3.48
N VAL A 82 -13.80 -16.61 -3.13
CA VAL A 82 -14.82 -17.62 -2.78
C VAL A 82 -15.07 -18.59 -3.93
N ARG A 83 -15.21 -18.09 -5.17
CA ARG A 83 -15.37 -18.97 -6.34
C ARG A 83 -14.14 -19.83 -6.58
N TYR A 84 -12.94 -19.28 -6.36
CA TYR A 84 -11.71 -20.05 -6.51
C TYR A 84 -11.61 -21.17 -5.48
N LEU A 85 -11.96 -20.91 -4.21
CA LEU A 85 -12.03 -21.94 -3.17
C LEU A 85 -13.04 -23.04 -3.54
N LEU A 86 -14.23 -22.66 -4.00
CA LEU A 86 -15.24 -23.62 -4.45
C LEU A 86 -14.80 -24.41 -5.69
N LYS A 87 -13.92 -23.86 -6.53
CA LYS A 87 -13.29 -24.57 -7.63
C LYS A 87 -12.22 -25.55 -7.14
N GLN A 88 -11.37 -25.14 -6.19
CA GLN A 88 -10.35 -26.00 -5.59
C GLN A 88 -10.96 -27.21 -4.86
N ASN A 89 -12.06 -27.01 -4.13
CA ASN A 89 -12.75 -28.09 -3.41
C ASN A 89 -13.71 -28.92 -4.28
N LYS A 90 -13.72 -28.66 -5.61
CA LYS A 90 -14.53 -29.37 -6.62
C LYS A 90 -16.05 -29.16 -6.52
N THR A 91 -16.52 -28.18 -5.74
CA THR A 91 -17.94 -27.78 -5.74
C THR A 91 -18.33 -27.08 -7.05
N LEU A 92 -17.41 -26.28 -7.60
CA LEU A 92 -17.52 -25.69 -8.94
C LEU A 92 -16.66 -26.46 -9.94
N PRO A 93 -17.07 -26.53 -11.23
CA PRO A 93 -16.28 -27.21 -12.25
C PRO A 93 -14.95 -26.51 -12.51
N ALA A 94 -13.97 -27.25 -13.03
CA ALA A 94 -12.66 -26.71 -13.40
C ALA A 94 -12.73 -25.58 -14.45
N SER A 95 -13.80 -25.53 -15.25
CA SER A 95 -14.08 -24.48 -16.22
C SER A 95 -14.61 -23.18 -15.60
N ALA A 96 -14.95 -23.17 -14.30
CA ALA A 96 -15.46 -21.97 -13.64
C ALA A 96 -14.42 -20.84 -13.67
N ALA A 97 -14.88 -19.66 -14.09
CA ALA A 97 -14.11 -18.42 -14.00
C ALA A 97 -13.91 -18.06 -12.52
N ALA A 98 -12.66 -18.07 -12.09
CA ALA A 98 -12.22 -17.75 -10.74
C ALA A 98 -10.73 -17.35 -10.80
N PRO A 99 -10.40 -16.04 -10.89
CA PRO A 99 -9.02 -15.59 -10.97
C PRO A 99 -8.31 -15.77 -9.62
N THR A 100 -6.98 -15.87 -9.67
CA THR A 100 -6.07 -15.87 -8.52
C THR A 100 -5.25 -14.59 -8.47
N CYS A 101 -4.47 -14.38 -7.40
CA CYS A 101 -3.48 -13.31 -7.30
C CYS A 101 -2.58 -13.28 -8.55
N GLN A 102 -2.05 -14.45 -8.93
CA GLN A 102 -1.16 -14.64 -10.07
C GLN A 102 -1.86 -14.35 -11.41
N THR A 103 -3.16 -14.68 -11.52
CA THR A 103 -3.95 -14.37 -12.72
C THR A 103 -3.97 -12.87 -13.00
N CYS A 104 -4.01 -12.06 -11.94
CA CYS A 104 -4.14 -10.59 -12.01
C CYS A 104 -2.82 -9.82 -11.89
N HIS A 105 -1.79 -10.37 -11.26
CA HIS A 105 -0.55 -9.66 -10.96
C HIS A 105 0.70 -10.27 -11.62
N MET A 106 0.62 -11.52 -12.09
CA MET A 106 1.72 -12.23 -12.76
C MET A 106 1.31 -12.63 -14.17
N GLN A 107 0.71 -11.70 -14.91
CA GLN A 107 0.21 -11.96 -16.27
C GLN A 107 1.32 -12.51 -17.15
N ASP A 108 0.99 -13.54 -17.94
CA ASP A 108 1.91 -14.18 -18.87
C ASP A 108 3.20 -14.72 -18.20
N GLY A 109 3.16 -14.98 -16.89
CA GLY A 109 4.31 -15.46 -16.11
C GLY A 109 5.29 -14.35 -15.70
N ASN A 110 4.90 -13.09 -15.83
CA ASN A 110 5.69 -11.96 -15.38
C ASN A 110 5.92 -12.00 -13.85
N HIS A 111 7.18 -11.89 -13.44
CA HIS A 111 7.56 -11.85 -12.02
C HIS A 111 7.63 -10.43 -11.46
N GLU A 112 7.41 -9.42 -12.30
CA GLU A 112 7.32 -8.02 -11.91
C GLU A 112 5.86 -7.66 -11.60
N VAL A 113 5.48 -7.85 -10.33
CA VAL A 113 4.10 -7.69 -9.80
C VAL A 113 3.69 -6.22 -9.61
N ARG A 114 3.92 -5.38 -10.62
CA ARG A 114 3.56 -3.95 -10.60
C ARG A 114 2.06 -3.73 -10.73
N THR A 115 1.59 -2.63 -10.15
CA THR A 115 0.22 -2.14 -10.29
C THR A 115 0.23 -0.66 -10.62
N ALA A 116 -0.84 -0.17 -11.24
CA ALA A 116 -0.94 1.24 -11.64
C ALA A 116 -0.80 2.19 -10.44
N TRP A 117 -1.44 1.86 -9.32
CA TRP A 117 -1.43 2.70 -8.11
C TRP A 117 -0.32 2.38 -7.11
N GLY A 118 0.52 1.36 -7.39
CA GLY A 118 1.57 0.93 -6.47
C GLY A 118 1.03 0.51 -5.10
N PHE A 119 1.89 0.57 -4.10
CA PHE A 119 1.53 0.19 -2.73
C PHE A 119 0.72 1.29 -2.02
N LEU A 120 1.15 2.55 -2.09
CA LEU A 120 0.56 3.65 -1.31
C LEU A 120 -0.58 4.39 -2.02
N ALA A 121 -1.01 3.92 -3.19
CA ALA A 121 -1.99 4.59 -4.03
C ALA A 121 -1.63 6.02 -4.43
N VAL A 122 -0.33 6.34 -4.55
CA VAL A 122 0.21 7.63 -5.00
C VAL A 122 0.90 7.48 -6.36
N ARG A 123 0.85 8.52 -7.18
CA ARG A 123 1.49 8.55 -8.51
C ARG A 123 1.80 9.97 -8.97
N LEU A 124 2.62 10.08 -10.01
CA LEU A 124 2.73 11.27 -10.86
C LEU A 124 2.30 10.96 -12.31
N PRO A 125 1.84 11.96 -13.09
CA PRO A 125 1.56 13.35 -12.67
C PRO A 125 0.44 13.42 -11.64
N LEU A 126 0.32 14.58 -10.97
CA LEU A 126 -0.79 14.83 -10.05
C LEU A 126 -2.13 14.77 -10.80
N PRO A 127 -3.24 14.43 -10.11
CA PRO A 127 -4.57 14.47 -10.70
C PRO A 127 -4.91 15.85 -11.29
N GLU A 128 -5.74 15.88 -12.34
CA GLU A 128 -6.22 17.14 -12.94
C GLU A 128 -7.21 17.90 -12.04
N ASP A 129 -7.95 17.15 -11.20
CA ASP A 129 -8.84 17.71 -10.20
C ASP A 129 -8.03 18.46 -9.15
N LYS A 130 -8.28 19.78 -9.02
CA LYS A 130 -7.47 20.67 -8.18
C LYS A 130 -7.48 20.28 -6.70
N GLN A 131 -8.65 19.95 -6.16
CA GLN A 131 -8.76 19.54 -4.76
C GLN A 131 -7.98 18.25 -4.52
N TRP A 132 -8.12 17.27 -5.41
CA TRP A 132 -7.39 16.02 -5.30
C TRP A 132 -5.89 16.21 -5.46
N ALA A 133 -5.44 17.12 -6.32
CA ALA A 133 -4.04 17.47 -6.45
C ALA A 133 -3.48 18.09 -5.15
N GLU A 134 -4.20 19.02 -4.53
CA GLU A 134 -3.82 19.63 -3.25
C GLU A 134 -3.77 18.62 -2.11
N ASP A 135 -4.77 17.73 -2.02
CA ASP A 135 -4.80 16.64 -1.05
C ASP A 135 -3.63 15.68 -1.26
N ARG A 136 -3.30 15.38 -2.52
CA ARG A 136 -2.13 14.55 -2.87
C ARG A 136 -0.83 15.21 -2.45
N VAL A 137 -0.68 16.52 -2.66
CA VAL A 137 0.51 17.26 -2.23
C VAL A 137 0.65 17.15 -0.71
N THR A 138 -0.42 17.36 0.05
CA THR A 138 -0.41 17.19 1.51
C THR A 138 0.05 15.79 1.94
N ILE A 139 -0.40 14.74 1.27
CA ILE A 139 0.07 13.36 1.54
C ILE A 139 1.55 13.20 1.19
N LEU A 140 2.02 13.74 0.06
CA LEU A 140 3.44 13.68 -0.33
C LEU A 140 4.35 14.44 0.65
N GLN A 141 3.86 15.53 1.26
CA GLN A 141 4.54 16.23 2.34
C GLN A 141 4.66 15.36 3.59
N ALA A 142 3.56 14.71 3.99
CA ALA A 142 3.56 13.82 5.14
C ALA A 142 4.35 12.52 4.90
N LEU A 143 4.56 12.14 3.64
CA LEU A 143 5.48 11.08 3.25
C LEU A 143 6.94 11.57 3.17
N GLY A 144 7.22 12.83 3.47
CA GLY A 144 8.54 13.45 3.41
C GLY A 144 9.14 13.50 2.00
N VAL A 145 8.34 13.27 0.95
CA VAL A 145 8.76 13.37 -0.46
C VAL A 145 8.82 14.84 -0.88
N LEU A 146 7.92 15.64 -0.33
CA LEU A 146 7.94 17.10 -0.43
C LEU A 146 8.20 17.70 0.97
N ASP A 147 8.85 18.86 1.03
CA ASP A 147 8.93 19.67 2.23
C ASP A 147 7.60 20.40 2.50
N PRO A 148 7.41 21.04 3.68
CA PRO A 148 6.18 21.78 3.98
C PRO A 148 5.85 22.90 3.00
N GLU A 149 6.84 23.41 2.25
CA GLU A 149 6.67 24.40 1.19
C GLU A 149 6.35 23.79 -0.20
N GLY A 150 6.35 22.45 -0.30
CA GLY A 150 6.00 21.71 -1.51
C GLY A 150 7.18 21.42 -2.44
N LYS A 151 8.42 21.60 -1.98
CA LYS A 151 9.63 21.33 -2.78
C LYS A 151 10.10 19.89 -2.60
N PRO A 152 10.63 19.25 -3.66
CA PRO A 152 11.24 17.91 -3.58
C PRO A 152 12.32 17.79 -2.49
N THR A 153 12.31 16.69 -1.74
CA THR A 153 13.36 16.34 -0.76
C THR A 153 14.28 15.24 -1.31
N ALA A 154 15.33 14.89 -0.56
CA ALA A 154 16.19 13.74 -0.87
C ALA A 154 15.43 12.39 -0.92
N ARG A 155 14.25 12.29 -0.29
CA ARG A 155 13.43 11.06 -0.28
C ARG A 155 12.85 10.75 -1.67
N VAL A 156 12.78 11.74 -2.57
CA VAL A 156 12.33 11.55 -3.97
C VAL A 156 13.22 10.55 -4.70
N ASP A 157 14.53 10.58 -4.47
CA ASP A 157 15.46 9.69 -5.15
C ASP A 157 15.32 8.25 -4.64
N VAL A 158 15.01 8.07 -3.36
CA VAL A 158 14.66 6.77 -2.79
C VAL A 158 13.38 6.22 -3.41
N VAL A 159 12.34 7.06 -3.54
CA VAL A 159 11.06 6.66 -4.17
C VAL A 159 11.26 6.25 -5.62
N LYS A 160 12.10 6.98 -6.37
CA LYS A 160 12.46 6.63 -7.75
C LYS A 160 13.22 5.30 -7.83
N ALA A 161 14.26 5.14 -7.01
CA ALA A 161 15.10 3.94 -7.02
C ALA A 161 14.33 2.68 -6.59
N ALA A 162 13.45 2.81 -5.61
CA ALA A 162 12.62 1.71 -5.10
C ALA A 162 11.40 1.41 -5.99
N ASP A 163 11.12 2.25 -7.00
CA ASP A 163 10.03 2.06 -7.98
C ASP A 163 8.64 1.85 -7.33
N VAL A 164 8.40 2.50 -6.18
CA VAL A 164 7.19 2.31 -5.34
C VAL A 164 5.95 3.03 -5.86
N ALA A 165 6.10 3.93 -6.83
CA ALA A 165 5.03 4.70 -7.45
C ALA A 165 5.27 4.85 -8.96
N ARG A 166 4.19 4.92 -9.75
CA ARG A 166 4.30 5.26 -11.18
C ARG A 166 4.50 6.77 -11.31
N LEU A 167 5.58 7.19 -11.99
CA LEU A 167 5.98 8.59 -12.04
C LEU A 167 5.58 9.30 -13.34
N THR A 168 5.06 8.56 -14.31
CA THR A 168 4.55 9.10 -15.57
C THR A 168 3.13 8.60 -15.86
N GLN A 169 2.37 9.37 -16.63
CA GLN A 169 1.04 8.95 -17.07
C GLN A 169 1.12 7.71 -17.94
N GLU A 170 2.17 7.57 -18.76
CA GLU A 170 2.39 6.41 -19.62
C GLU A 170 2.62 5.14 -18.79
N ASP A 171 3.48 5.21 -17.75
CA ASP A 171 3.74 4.06 -16.88
C ASP A 171 2.48 3.61 -16.14
N TRP A 172 1.70 4.55 -15.63
CA TRP A 172 0.43 4.25 -14.99
C TRP A 172 -0.56 3.62 -15.98
N GLN A 173 -0.68 4.19 -17.18
CA GLN A 173 -1.61 3.73 -18.21
C GLN A 173 -1.27 2.31 -18.68
N ARG A 174 0.02 2.01 -18.84
CA ARG A 174 0.49 0.66 -19.20
C ARG A 174 0.02 -0.40 -18.19
N GLU A 175 0.19 -0.14 -16.89
CA GLU A 175 -0.26 -1.08 -15.86
C GLU A 175 -1.80 -1.13 -15.74
N ARG A 176 -2.50 -0.01 -15.96
CA ARG A 176 -3.96 0.05 -16.05
C ARG A 176 -4.49 -0.81 -17.20
N ASP A 177 -3.90 -0.71 -18.38
CA ASP A 177 -4.34 -1.45 -19.57
C ASP A 177 -4.07 -2.96 -19.45
N LYS A 178 -2.94 -3.36 -18.83
CA LYS A 178 -2.67 -4.76 -18.48
C LYS A 178 -3.77 -5.34 -17.57
N MET A 179 -4.17 -4.58 -16.55
CA MET A 179 -5.24 -5.00 -15.65
C MET A 179 -6.57 -5.10 -16.40
N LEU A 180 -6.94 -4.07 -17.18
CA LEU A 180 -8.17 -4.06 -17.97
C LEU A 180 -8.25 -5.26 -18.93
N LYS A 181 -7.14 -5.57 -19.64
CA LYS A 181 -7.04 -6.75 -20.50
C LYS A 181 -7.28 -8.05 -19.72
N THR A 182 -6.78 -8.13 -18.50
CA THR A 182 -6.99 -9.28 -17.61
C THR A 182 -8.46 -9.44 -17.23
N CYS A 183 -9.11 -8.35 -16.81
CA CYS A 183 -10.53 -8.34 -16.46
C CYS A 183 -11.41 -8.74 -17.65
N THR A 184 -11.05 -8.31 -18.87
CA THR A 184 -11.83 -8.61 -20.09
C THR A 184 -11.82 -10.07 -20.53
N LYS A 185 -11.00 -10.92 -19.89
CA LYS A 185 -11.06 -12.37 -20.12
C LYS A 185 -12.37 -12.98 -19.60
N CYS A 186 -13.04 -12.33 -18.64
CA CYS A 186 -14.26 -12.83 -18.00
C CYS A 186 -15.40 -11.81 -17.95
N HIS A 187 -15.11 -10.51 -18.10
CA HIS A 187 -16.09 -9.44 -18.01
C HIS A 187 -16.12 -8.59 -19.29
N SER A 188 -17.22 -7.87 -19.51
CA SER A 188 -17.22 -6.85 -20.57
C SER A 188 -16.21 -5.75 -20.25
N ARG A 189 -15.61 -5.17 -21.29
CA ARG A 189 -14.64 -4.07 -21.13
C ARG A 189 -15.24 -2.87 -20.40
N THR A 190 -16.51 -2.55 -20.68
CA THR A 190 -17.23 -1.45 -20.04
C THR A 190 -17.39 -1.69 -18.54
N PHE A 191 -17.80 -2.90 -18.13
CA PHE A 191 -17.91 -3.25 -16.72
C PHE A 191 -16.55 -3.13 -16.02
N ALA A 192 -15.52 -3.78 -16.56
CA ALA A 192 -14.19 -3.78 -15.97
C ALA A 192 -13.60 -2.36 -15.83
N LYS A 193 -13.74 -1.53 -16.87
CA LYS A 193 -13.32 -0.13 -16.82
C LYS A 193 -14.07 0.64 -15.73
N GLY A 194 -15.39 0.47 -15.66
CA GLY A 194 -16.22 1.13 -14.65
C GLY A 194 -15.87 0.75 -13.21
N GLU A 195 -15.54 -0.53 -12.94
CA GLU A 195 -15.08 -0.96 -11.61
C GLU A 195 -13.71 -0.37 -11.24
N LEU A 196 -12.76 -0.32 -12.18
CA LEU A 196 -11.46 0.30 -11.92
C LEU A 196 -11.59 1.81 -11.66
N GLU A 197 -12.48 2.50 -12.38
CA GLU A 197 -12.78 3.92 -12.15
C GLU A 197 -13.47 4.18 -10.81
N LYS A 198 -14.27 3.22 -10.29
CA LYS A 198 -14.78 3.30 -8.90
C LYS A 198 -13.64 3.23 -7.90
N GLY A 199 -12.65 2.36 -8.13
CA GLY A 199 -11.42 2.30 -7.34
C GLY A 199 -10.66 3.63 -7.34
N ASP A 200 -10.53 4.27 -8.50
CA ASP A 200 -9.89 5.59 -8.62
C ASP A 200 -10.62 6.65 -7.79
N ARG A 201 -11.96 6.65 -7.83
CA ARG A 201 -12.77 7.56 -7.01
C ARG A 201 -12.61 7.28 -5.52
N MET A 202 -12.55 6.02 -5.10
CA MET A 202 -12.30 5.70 -3.68
C MET A 202 -10.92 6.16 -3.19
N ILE A 203 -9.89 6.15 -4.04
CA ILE A 203 -8.61 6.77 -3.72
C ILE A 203 -8.78 8.27 -3.51
N LYS A 204 -9.51 8.97 -4.39
CA LYS A 204 -9.79 10.40 -4.25
C LYS A 204 -10.46 10.72 -2.91
N GLU A 205 -11.53 10.01 -2.57
CA GLU A 205 -12.26 10.23 -1.32
C GLU A 205 -11.37 9.94 -0.09
N ALA A 206 -10.58 8.85 -0.12
CA ALA A 206 -9.68 8.51 0.98
C ALA A 206 -8.53 9.52 1.13
N ASP A 207 -7.99 10.03 0.02
CA ASP A 207 -6.96 11.08 0.05
C ASP A 207 -7.48 12.37 0.68
N HIS A 208 -8.75 12.72 0.43
CA HIS A 208 -9.36 13.91 1.02
C HIS A 208 -9.37 13.85 2.55
N LEU A 209 -9.90 12.76 3.12
CA LEU A 209 -9.92 12.54 4.58
C LEU A 209 -8.50 12.49 5.17
N MET A 210 -7.57 11.81 4.46
CA MET A 210 -6.18 11.70 4.91
C MET A 210 -5.50 13.07 4.93
N ALA A 211 -5.67 13.88 3.89
CA ALA A 211 -5.13 15.23 3.82
C ALA A 211 -5.70 16.14 4.91
N GLU A 212 -7.00 16.03 5.21
CA GLU A 212 -7.60 16.75 6.32
C GLU A 212 -6.96 16.40 7.67
N ALA A 213 -6.79 15.10 7.96
CA ALA A 213 -6.13 14.64 9.19
C ALA A 213 -4.68 15.14 9.30
N ILE A 214 -3.91 15.08 8.20
CA ILE A 214 -2.54 15.61 8.14
C ILE A 214 -2.54 17.11 8.46
N ARG A 215 -3.43 17.88 7.85
CA ARG A 215 -3.51 19.34 8.07
C ARG A 215 -3.85 19.69 9.52
N VAL A 216 -4.70 18.90 10.19
CA VAL A 216 -4.99 19.06 11.62
C VAL A 216 -3.73 18.90 12.46
N VAL A 217 -2.96 17.83 12.25
CA VAL A 217 -1.72 17.57 13.00
C VAL A 217 -0.62 18.59 12.65
N ALA A 218 -0.47 18.93 11.37
CA ALA A 218 0.46 19.97 10.92
C ALA A 218 0.12 21.34 11.53
N GLY A 219 -1.16 21.65 11.73
CA GLY A 219 -1.59 22.85 12.44
C GLY A 219 -1.05 22.92 13.88
N LEU A 220 -0.97 21.79 14.60
CA LEU A 220 -0.43 21.77 15.95
C LEU A 220 1.09 22.05 15.99
N TYR A 221 1.84 21.62 14.97
CA TYR A 221 3.25 22.00 14.82
C TYR A 221 3.39 23.50 14.50
N LYS A 222 2.56 24.01 13.58
CA LYS A 222 2.56 25.43 13.21
C LYS A 222 2.28 26.34 14.42
N ASP A 223 1.41 25.91 15.31
CA ASP A 223 1.04 26.65 16.51
C ASP A 223 2.01 26.43 17.68
N GLY A 224 3.09 25.67 17.50
CA GLY A 224 4.11 25.40 18.51
C GLY A 224 3.66 24.47 19.65
N ILE A 225 2.47 23.85 19.51
CA ILE A 225 1.90 22.92 20.49
C ILE A 225 2.64 21.58 20.42
N LEU A 226 2.87 21.08 19.21
CA LEU A 226 3.78 19.95 18.97
C LEU A 226 5.19 20.48 18.72
N LYS A 227 6.17 19.86 19.36
CA LYS A 227 7.59 20.18 19.16
C LYS A 227 8.18 19.19 18.16
N LYS A 228 8.96 19.70 17.20
CA LYS A 228 9.67 18.87 16.23
C LYS A 228 10.57 17.86 16.95
N PRO A 229 10.37 16.55 16.77
CA PRO A 229 11.30 15.54 17.26
C PRO A 229 12.71 15.71 16.66
N GLU A 230 13.72 15.20 17.35
CA GLU A 230 15.11 15.25 16.85
C GLU A 230 15.25 14.56 15.50
N GLY A 231 14.62 13.39 15.31
CA GLY A 231 14.67 12.59 14.08
C GLY A 231 13.85 13.12 12.90
N TYR A 232 13.02 14.15 13.09
CA TYR A 232 12.20 14.70 12.01
C TYR A 232 12.96 15.76 11.21
N ALA A 233 12.86 15.69 9.88
CA ALA A 233 13.46 16.70 8.99
C ALA A 233 12.81 18.08 9.15
N HIS A 234 11.49 18.12 9.34
CA HIS A 234 10.70 19.35 9.46
C HIS A 234 9.70 19.26 10.63
N ALA A 235 9.21 20.40 11.12
CA ALA A 235 8.11 20.45 12.09
C ALA A 235 6.76 20.15 11.41
N PHE A 236 6.62 18.91 10.94
CA PHE A 236 5.49 18.42 10.15
C PHE A 236 5.35 16.90 10.42
N PRO A 237 4.13 16.32 10.41
CA PRO A 237 3.96 14.88 10.60
C PRO A 237 4.67 14.06 9.52
N ASP A 238 5.37 12.99 9.90
CA ASP A 238 5.98 12.01 8.99
C ASP A 238 5.29 10.65 9.13
N LEU A 239 4.62 10.19 8.07
CA LEU A 239 3.86 8.93 8.06
C LEU A 239 4.77 7.69 8.01
N LEU A 240 6.05 7.86 7.69
CA LEU A 240 7.01 6.75 7.59
C LEU A 240 7.79 6.51 8.90
N THR A 241 7.40 7.15 10.00
CA THR A 241 7.92 6.83 11.34
C THR A 241 7.17 5.67 11.98
N PHE A 242 6.10 5.19 11.36
CA PHE A 242 5.31 4.04 11.82
C PHE A 242 4.92 4.14 13.31
N HIS A 243 5.28 3.12 14.09
CA HIS A 243 5.03 3.06 15.54
C HIS A 243 5.97 3.95 16.36
N ASP A 244 7.04 4.47 15.76
CA ASP A 244 7.96 5.42 16.39
C ASP A 244 7.45 6.88 16.32
N ALA A 245 6.24 7.10 15.79
CA ALA A 245 5.55 8.37 15.90
C ALA A 245 5.49 8.84 17.37
N PRO A 246 5.91 10.09 17.66
CA PRO A 246 6.31 10.52 19.01
C PRO A 246 5.11 10.86 19.91
N THR A 247 3.91 11.02 19.33
CA THR A 247 2.70 11.39 20.07
C THR A 247 1.52 10.48 19.71
N PRO A 248 0.55 10.30 20.63
CA PRO A 248 -0.64 9.51 20.34
C PRO A 248 -1.44 10.00 19.12
N ILE A 249 -1.49 11.31 18.87
CA ILE A 249 -2.21 11.86 17.69
C ILE A 249 -1.49 11.52 16.39
N GLU A 250 -0.14 11.47 16.40
CA GLU A 250 0.64 11.02 15.25
C GLU A 250 0.59 9.50 15.06
N GLN A 251 0.53 8.71 16.14
CA GLN A 251 0.28 7.27 16.06
C GLN A 251 -1.10 6.98 15.47
N LYS A 252 -2.13 7.75 15.85
CA LYS A 252 -3.47 7.66 15.28
C LYS A 252 -3.48 8.03 13.79
N LEU A 253 -2.75 9.08 13.41
CA LEU A 253 -2.56 9.48 12.01
C LEU A 253 -1.87 8.37 11.19
N PHE A 254 -0.87 7.72 11.78
CA PHE A 254 -0.19 6.57 11.17
C PHE A 254 -1.15 5.40 10.94
N VAL A 255 -1.95 5.02 11.94
CA VAL A 255 -2.96 3.96 11.80
C VAL A 255 -3.98 4.31 10.72
N MET A 256 -4.48 5.55 10.70
CA MET A 256 -5.38 6.02 9.65
C MET A 256 -4.77 5.86 8.24
N PHE A 257 -3.48 6.15 8.10
CA PHE A 257 -2.77 6.06 6.83
C PHE A 257 -2.45 4.62 6.41
N LEU A 258 -1.82 3.84 7.27
CA LEU A 258 -1.26 2.55 6.88
C LEU A 258 -2.22 1.39 7.11
N GLU A 259 -3.20 1.49 8.01
CA GLU A 259 -4.22 0.46 8.20
C GLU A 259 -5.49 0.80 7.42
N HIS A 260 -6.17 1.87 7.80
CA HIS A 260 -7.54 2.12 7.34
C HIS A 260 -7.60 2.64 5.90
N ARG A 261 -6.74 3.59 5.52
CA ARG A 261 -6.67 4.05 4.12
C ARG A 261 -6.30 2.92 3.17
N MET A 262 -5.36 2.05 3.55
CA MET A 262 -4.95 0.91 2.73
C MET A 262 -6.14 -0.03 2.48
N ARG A 263 -6.91 -0.34 3.53
CA ARG A 263 -8.14 -1.15 3.41
C ARG A 263 -9.20 -0.52 2.53
N THR A 264 -9.41 0.80 2.62
CA THR A 264 -10.39 1.54 1.81
C THR A 264 -10.18 1.32 0.32
N PHE A 265 -8.98 1.61 -0.20
CA PHE A 265 -8.76 1.49 -1.64
C PHE A 265 -8.45 0.06 -2.07
N GLN A 266 -7.63 -0.70 -1.32
CA GLN A 266 -7.31 -2.07 -1.71
C GLN A 266 -8.54 -2.97 -1.66
N GLY A 267 -9.44 -2.78 -0.69
CA GLY A 267 -10.70 -3.50 -0.60
C GLY A 267 -11.55 -3.27 -1.86
N THR A 268 -11.58 -2.04 -2.35
CA THR A 268 -12.26 -1.70 -3.61
C THR A 268 -11.65 -2.41 -4.81
N PHE A 269 -10.31 -2.40 -4.97
CA PHE A 269 -9.64 -3.07 -6.10
C PHE A 269 -9.72 -4.62 -6.03
N HIS A 270 -9.88 -5.19 -4.84
CA HIS A 270 -10.09 -6.63 -4.66
C HIS A 270 -11.58 -7.02 -4.61
N ALA A 271 -12.50 -6.11 -4.93
CA ALA A 271 -13.94 -6.33 -4.93
C ALA A 271 -14.47 -6.87 -3.58
N ASN A 272 -13.93 -6.34 -2.49
CA ASN A 272 -14.35 -6.65 -1.13
C ASN A 272 -15.03 -5.41 -0.51
N PRO A 273 -16.38 -5.36 -0.51
CA PRO A 273 -17.11 -4.19 -0.03
C PRO A 273 -17.00 -4.00 1.50
N ASP A 274 -16.79 -5.07 2.25
CA ASP A 274 -16.71 -5.02 3.71
C ASP A 274 -15.40 -4.36 4.16
N TYR A 275 -14.28 -4.75 3.53
CA TYR A 275 -12.99 -4.10 3.73
C TYR A 275 -12.95 -2.65 3.22
N ALA A 276 -13.61 -2.38 2.09
CA ALA A 276 -13.68 -1.01 1.55
C ALA A 276 -14.48 -0.08 2.48
N LEU A 277 -15.59 -0.56 3.02
CA LEU A 277 -16.50 0.23 3.85
C LEU A 277 -16.15 0.13 5.34
N TRP A 278 -16.45 -1.00 5.99
CA TRP A 278 -16.46 -1.10 7.44
C TRP A 278 -15.07 -1.09 8.07
N TYR A 279 -14.13 -1.82 7.48
CA TYR A 279 -12.73 -1.88 7.96
C TYR A 279 -11.83 -0.78 7.37
N GLY A 280 -12.34 -0.03 6.38
CA GLY A 280 -11.61 1.01 5.66
C GLY A 280 -12.25 2.38 5.88
N TRP A 281 -13.16 2.77 4.99
CA TRP A 281 -13.75 4.10 4.96
C TRP A 281 -14.36 4.54 6.30
N SER A 282 -15.17 3.67 6.91
CA SER A 282 -15.83 3.94 8.18
C SER A 282 -14.83 4.12 9.32
N GLU A 283 -13.68 3.44 9.29
CA GLU A 283 -12.61 3.65 10.27
C GLU A 283 -11.88 4.97 10.00
N MET A 284 -11.58 5.31 8.75
CA MET A 284 -10.97 6.62 8.43
C MET A 284 -11.80 7.81 8.91
N VAL A 285 -13.13 7.73 8.79
CA VAL A 285 -14.05 8.77 9.30
C VAL A 285 -13.96 8.87 10.83
N ARG A 286 -13.87 7.73 11.52
CA ARG A 286 -13.71 7.68 12.99
C ARG A 286 -12.34 8.22 13.41
N ASP A 287 -11.28 7.83 12.72
CA ASP A 287 -9.93 8.32 12.97
C ASP A 287 -9.84 9.84 12.84
N LEU A 288 -10.40 10.41 11.77
CA LEU A 288 -10.41 11.86 11.59
C LEU A 288 -11.16 12.57 12.73
N THR A 289 -12.26 12.00 13.19
CA THR A 289 -13.04 12.53 14.32
C THR A 289 -12.20 12.53 15.60
N GLU A 290 -11.52 11.41 15.89
CA GLU A 290 -10.63 11.29 17.05
C GLU A 290 -9.43 12.23 16.95
N ILE A 291 -8.78 12.34 15.79
CA ILE A 291 -7.66 13.26 15.55
C ILE A 291 -8.09 14.71 15.80
N LYS A 292 -9.27 15.12 15.34
CA LYS A 292 -9.82 16.46 15.61
C LYS A 292 -10.04 16.70 17.11
N MET A 293 -10.62 15.73 17.81
CA MET A 293 -10.84 15.80 19.26
C MET A 293 -9.51 15.92 20.02
N MET A 294 -8.52 15.08 19.71
CA MET A 294 -7.19 15.11 20.31
C MET A 294 -6.49 16.45 20.06
N ALA A 295 -6.61 17.00 18.85
CA ALA A 295 -6.07 18.32 18.52
C ALA A 295 -6.72 19.44 19.33
N GLU A 296 -8.03 19.40 19.54
CA GLU A 296 -8.75 20.35 20.38
C GLU A 296 -8.31 20.27 21.85
N GLU A 297 -8.18 19.06 22.40
CA GLU A 297 -7.68 18.85 23.76
C GLU A 297 -6.26 19.40 23.95
N LEU A 298 -5.36 19.15 23.00
CA LEU A 298 -4.00 19.67 23.03
C LEU A 298 -3.97 21.21 22.99
N ARG A 299 -4.84 21.82 22.18
CA ARG A 299 -5.00 23.27 22.12
C ARG A 299 -5.54 23.85 23.43
N ASN A 300 -6.49 23.18 24.07
CA ASN A 300 -7.05 23.63 25.34
C ASN A 300 -6.06 23.50 26.51
N LYS A 301 -5.21 22.47 26.51
CA LYS A 301 -4.14 22.31 27.52
C LYS A 301 -2.98 23.29 27.37
N HIS A 302 -2.82 23.90 26.19
CA HIS A 302 -1.75 24.86 25.90
C HIS A 302 -2.12 26.31 26.24
N LYS A 303 -3.41 26.60 26.41
CA LYS A 303 -3.90 27.90 26.90
C LYS A 303 -3.61 28.07 28.37
#